data_AF-A0A6G7VG88-F1
#
_entry.id   AF-A0A6G7VG88-F1
#
_cell.length_a   1.000
_cell.length_b   1.000
_cell.length_c   1.000
_cell.angle_alpha   90.00
_cell.angle_beta   90.00
_cell.angle_gamma   90.00
#
_symmetry.space_group_name_H-M   'P 1'
#
loop_
_entity.id
_entity.type
_entity.pdbx_description
1 polymer ?
#
loop_
_entity_poly.entity_id
_entity_poly.type
_entity_poly.pdbx_seq_one_letter_code
_entity_poly.pdbx_strand_id
1 'polypeptide(L)'
;MDYSELSLEDIKRQIEEAEARRAQLEKILEDKREQSKGQIVEQIRSLIFDNGYDPEEIMNLVLRRRRKLVGHRQYRRYVDPDNPDNIYIRGVLPGWMKQKMVEKGYDPSSKADREAFKSNYLKLVEG
;
A
#
# COMPACT_ATOMS: atom_id res chain seq x y z
N MET A 1 5.23 44.44 15.99
CA MET A 1 6.37 44.44 16.91
C MET A 1 7.56 44.91 16.12
N ASP A 2 8.25 45.94 16.60
CA ASP A 2 9.48 46.44 15.98
C ASP A 2 10.62 45.55 16.47
N TYR A 3 11.23 44.78 15.57
CA TYR A 3 12.28 43.80 15.91
C TYR A 3 13.68 44.44 15.89
N SER A 4 13.75 45.75 15.61
CA SER A 4 14.98 46.51 15.39
C SER A 4 15.81 46.75 16.67
N GLU A 5 15.22 46.57 17.85
CA GLU A 5 15.86 46.80 19.15
C GLU A 5 16.25 45.51 19.91
N LEU A 6 15.95 44.32 19.35
CA LEU A 6 16.25 43.06 20.03
C LEU A 6 17.73 42.69 19.90
N SER A 7 18.36 42.41 21.03
CA SER A 7 19.70 41.82 21.06
C SER A 7 19.69 40.45 20.35
N LEU A 8 20.82 40.08 19.77
CA LEU A 8 21.04 38.77 19.16
C LEU A 8 20.71 37.62 20.14
N GLU A 9 20.95 37.83 21.43
CA GLU A 9 20.60 36.90 22.50
C GLU A 9 19.09 36.84 22.77
N ASP A 10 18.39 37.98 22.72
CA ASP A 10 16.93 38.02 22.88
C ASP A 10 16.22 37.38 21.70
N ILE A 11 16.73 37.53 20.47
CA ILE A 11 16.21 36.84 19.29
C ILE A 11 16.36 35.32 19.44
N LYS A 12 17.53 34.85 19.88
CA LYS A 12 17.76 33.41 20.13
C LYS A 12 16.82 32.87 21.20
N ARG A 13 16.67 33.57 22.33
CA ARG A 13 15.74 33.19 23.39
C ARG A 13 14.30 33.09 22.89
N GLN A 14 13.86 34.07 22.10
CA GLN A 14 12.51 34.04 21.51
C GLN A 14 12.30 32.88 20.54
N ILE A 15 13.33 32.51 19.76
CA ILE A 15 13.28 31.34 18.89
C ILE A 15 13.13 30.06 19.71
N GLU A 16 13.96 29.88 20.74
CA GLU A 16 13.88 28.70 21.63
C GLU A 16 12.52 28.61 22.34
N GLU A 17 12.00 29.73 22.84
CA GLU A 17 10.66 29.79 23.43
C GLU A 17 9.57 29.45 22.43
N ALA A 18 9.66 29.94 21.20
CA ALA A 18 8.70 29.65 20.15
C ALA A 18 8.73 28.17 19.74
N GLU A 19 9.92 27.57 19.66
CA GLU A 19 10.09 26.13 19.37
C GLU A 19 9.50 25.27 20.49
N ALA A 20 9.79 25.61 21.75
CA ALA A 20 9.23 24.91 22.91
C ALA A 20 7.69 24.99 22.93
N ARG A 21 7.12 26.17 22.66
CA ARG A 21 5.67 26.37 22.56
C ARG A 21 5.07 25.58 21.39
N ARG A 22 5.75 25.53 20.24
CA ARG A 22 5.30 24.76 19.08
C ARG A 22 5.21 23.26 19.41
N ALA A 23 6.25 22.72 20.03
CA ALA A 23 6.28 21.31 20.43
C ALA A 23 5.16 20.96 21.43
N GLN A 24 4.89 21.85 22.39
CA GLN A 24 3.77 21.68 23.33
C GLN A 24 2.41 21.69 22.62
N LEU A 25 2.20 22.62 21.68
CA LEU A 25 0.95 22.71 20.92
C LEU A 25 0.75 21.50 20.00
N GLU A 26 1.82 20.99 19.37
CA GLU A 26 1.78 19.77 18.56
C GLU A 26 1.33 18.57 19.40
N LYS A 27 1.85 18.42 20.62
CA LYS A 27 1.43 17.36 21.54
C LYS A 27 -0.05 17.48 21.91
N ILE A 28 -0.50 18.67 22.31
CA ILE A 28 -1.91 18.92 22.65
C ILE A 28 -2.84 18.67 21.45
N LEU A 29 -2.40 19.02 20.24
CA LEU A 29 -3.15 18.78 19.02
C LEU A 29 -3.35 17.28 18.78
N GLU A 30 -2.31 16.47 18.97
CA GLU A 30 -2.41 15.03 18.81
C GLU A 30 -3.32 14.40 19.86
N ASP A 31 -3.17 14.79 21.13
CA ASP A 31 -4.04 14.34 22.22
C ASP A 31 -5.52 14.69 21.93
N LYS A 32 -5.79 15.91 21.44
CA LYS A 32 -7.14 16.32 21.03
C LYS A 32 -7.66 15.53 19.84
N ARG A 33 -6.80 15.22 18.85
CA ARG A 33 -7.19 14.41 17.70
C ARG A 33 -7.61 13.01 18.15
N GLU A 34 -6.84 12.38 19.03
CA GLU A 34 -7.20 11.06 19.57
C GLU A 34 -8.52 11.09 20.33
N GLN A 35 -8.73 12.09 21.20
CA GLN A 35 -9.99 12.26 21.92
C GLN A 35 -11.18 12.51 20.98
N SER A 36 -10.98 13.33 19.94
CA SER A 36 -12.04 13.64 18.96
C SER A 36 -12.43 12.46 18.09
N LYS A 37 -11.51 11.50 17.83
CA LYS A 37 -11.82 10.30 17.04
C LYS A 37 -12.95 9.49 17.68
N GLY A 38 -12.89 9.30 19.01
CA GLY A 38 -13.94 8.59 19.75
C GLY A 38 -15.28 9.31 19.69
N GLN A 39 -15.28 10.64 19.85
CA GLN A 39 -16.50 11.45 19.76
C GLN A 39 -17.15 11.36 18.38
N ILE A 40 -16.35 11.42 17.30
CA ILE A 40 -16.84 11.29 15.93
C ILE A 40 -17.45 9.89 15.70
N VAL A 41 -16.82 8.82 16.21
CA VAL A 41 -17.34 7.45 16.09
C VAL A 41 -18.71 7.33 16.75
N GLU A 42 -18.87 7.87 17.96
CA GLU A 42 -20.16 7.84 18.67
C GLU A 42 -21.23 8.69 17.97
N GLN A 43 -20.87 9.85 17.41
CA GLN A 43 -21.79 10.66 16.60
C GLN A 43 -22.27 9.90 15.36
N ILE A 44 -21.37 9.21 14.65
CA ILE A 44 -21.72 8.42 13.47
C ILE A 44 -22.62 7.24 13.88
N ARG A 45 -22.29 6.53 14.97
CA ARG A 45 -23.11 5.42 15.48
C ARG A 45 -24.52 5.88 15.82
N SER A 46 -24.64 6.99 16.55
CA SER A 46 -25.93 7.57 16.93
C SER A 46 -26.74 7.92 15.69
N LEU A 47 -26.14 8.60 14.72
CA LEU A 47 -26.81 8.95 13.47
C LEU A 47 -27.35 7.72 12.72
N ILE A 48 -26.59 6.64 12.68
CA ILE A 48 -27.01 5.39 12.03
C ILE A 48 -28.20 4.77 12.78
N PHE A 49 -28.11 4.67 14.11
CA PHE A 49 -29.19 4.16 14.95
C PHE A 49 -30.47 4.99 14.85
N ASP A 50 -30.36 6.32 14.84
CA ASP A 50 -31.50 7.25 14.75
C ASP A 50 -32.28 7.08 13.44
N ASN A 51 -31.64 6.54 12.41
CA ASN A 51 -32.27 6.22 11.12
C ASN A 51 -32.78 4.77 11.05
N GLY A 52 -32.75 4.02 12.16
CA GLY A 52 -33.29 2.67 12.25
C GLY A 52 -32.40 1.58 11.65
N TYR A 53 -31.11 1.87 11.45
CA TYR A 53 -30.15 0.92 10.90
C TYR A 53 -29.18 0.41 11.96
N ASP A 54 -28.64 -0.78 11.72
CA ASP A 54 -27.56 -1.33 12.53
C ASP A 54 -26.19 -0.72 12.12
N PRO A 55 -25.40 -0.18 13.05
CA PRO A 55 -24.08 0.35 12.75
C PRO A 55 -23.11 -0.67 12.15
N GLU A 56 -23.15 -1.95 12.52
CA GLU A 56 -22.25 -2.93 11.91
C GLU A 56 -22.61 -3.17 10.44
N GLU A 57 -23.89 -3.25 10.12
CA GLU A 57 -24.38 -3.37 8.75
C GLU A 57 -24.00 -2.14 7.89
N ILE A 58 -24.30 -0.93 8.36
CA ILE A 58 -24.08 0.30 7.60
C ILE A 58 -22.60 0.66 7.50
N MET A 59 -21.81 0.48 8.56
CA MET A 59 -20.39 0.82 8.51
C MET A 59 -19.63 -0.02 7.47
N ASN A 60 -20.07 -1.26 7.20
CA ASN A 60 -19.53 -2.08 6.12
C ASN A 60 -19.81 -1.48 4.73
N LEU A 61 -20.95 -0.82 4.54
CA LEU A 61 -21.32 -0.12 3.30
C LEU A 61 -20.59 1.22 3.17
N VAL A 62 -20.53 1.99 4.26
CA VAL A 62 -19.89 3.33 4.34
C VAL A 62 -18.38 3.24 4.13
N LEU A 63 -17.73 2.28 4.78
CA LEU A 63 -16.27 2.14 4.71
C LEU A 63 -15.79 1.70 3.34
N ARG A 64 -16.71 1.46 2.37
CA ARG A 64 -16.49 1.00 0.99
C ARG A 64 -15.16 0.29 0.92
N ARG A 65 -15.00 -0.72 1.78
CA ARG A 65 -13.73 -1.41 1.94
C ARG A 65 -13.50 -1.92 0.54
N ARG A 66 -12.58 -1.32 -0.22
CA ARG A 66 -12.01 -1.98 -1.40
C ARG A 66 -11.67 -3.31 -0.81
N ARG A 67 -12.44 -4.35 -1.14
CA ARG A 67 -12.14 -5.69 -0.68
C ARG A 67 -10.69 -5.81 -1.10
N LYS A 68 -9.75 -5.80 -0.16
CA LYS A 68 -8.44 -6.35 -0.44
C LYS A 68 -8.85 -7.75 -0.80
N LEU A 69 -8.92 -8.01 -2.10
CA LEU A 69 -9.00 -9.35 -2.61
C LEU A 69 -7.69 -9.96 -2.13
N VAL A 70 -7.68 -10.41 -0.87
CA VAL A 70 -6.90 -11.54 -0.43
C VAL A 70 -7.57 -12.77 -1.06
N GLY A 71 -7.85 -12.70 -2.35
CA GLY A 71 -7.87 -13.89 -3.15
C GLY A 71 -6.40 -14.27 -3.19
N HIS A 72 -6.09 -15.41 -2.59
CA HIS A 72 -5.04 -16.27 -3.13
C HIS A 72 -5.37 -16.51 -4.61
N ARG A 73 -5.13 -15.53 -5.48
CA ARG A 73 -4.94 -15.81 -6.90
C ARG A 73 -3.60 -16.51 -6.92
N GLN A 74 -3.64 -17.84 -6.74
CA GLN A 74 -2.55 -18.74 -7.04
C GLN A 74 -2.29 -18.57 -8.54
N TYR A 75 -1.46 -17.60 -8.87
CA TYR A 75 -1.02 -17.42 -10.24
C TYR A 75 -0.18 -18.65 -10.60
N ARG A 76 -0.43 -19.19 -11.78
CA ARG A 76 0.36 -20.28 -12.35
C ARG A 76 1.84 -19.94 -12.29
N ARG A 77 2.61 -20.68 -11.49
CA ARG A 77 4.05 -20.51 -11.33
C ARG A 77 4.77 -21.47 -12.25
N TYR A 78 5.52 -20.95 -13.20
CA TYR A 78 6.33 -21.72 -14.12
C TYR A 78 7.77 -21.75 -13.62
N VAL A 79 8.36 -22.94 -13.52
CA VAL A 79 9.76 -23.14 -13.12
C VAL A 79 10.49 -23.82 -14.25
N ASP A 80 11.71 -23.34 -14.50
CA ASP A 80 12.65 -23.97 -15.42
C ASP A 80 13.13 -25.32 -14.84
N PRO A 81 12.90 -26.46 -15.51
CA PRO A 81 13.34 -27.77 -15.01
C PRO A 81 14.85 -27.87 -14.82
N ASP A 82 15.63 -27.13 -15.61
CA ASP A 82 17.10 -27.18 -15.58
C ASP A 82 17.69 -26.26 -14.49
N ASN A 83 16.92 -25.29 -14.01
CA ASN A 83 17.36 -24.34 -12.99
C ASN A 83 16.17 -23.91 -12.09
N PRO A 84 16.02 -24.49 -10.89
CA PRO A 84 14.90 -24.20 -9.99
C PRO A 84 14.78 -22.74 -9.54
N ASP A 85 15.85 -21.94 -9.63
CA ASP A 85 15.84 -20.51 -9.30
C ASP A 85 15.17 -19.65 -10.39
N ASN A 86 15.07 -20.18 -11.61
CA ASN A 86 14.40 -19.54 -12.73
C ASN A 86 12.89 -19.74 -12.64
N ILE A 87 12.22 -18.77 -12.00
CA ILE A 87 10.78 -18.79 -11.74
C ILE A 87 10.10 -17.64 -12.50
N TYR A 88 9.01 -17.97 -13.21
CA TYR A 88 8.13 -17.00 -13.87
C TYR A 88 6.68 -17.16 -13.41
N ILE A 89 6.03 -16.07 -13.01
CA ILE A 89 4.65 -16.08 -12.49
C ILE A 89 3.73 -15.26 -13.40
N ARG A 90 4.04 -13.98 -13.60
CA ARG A 90 3.25 -13.07 -14.44
C ARG A 90 4.08 -11.87 -14.87
N GLY A 91 3.60 -11.15 -15.88
CA GLY A 91 4.22 -9.92 -16.35
C GLY A 91 5.22 -10.15 -17.49
N VAL A 92 6.14 -9.21 -17.65
CA VAL A 92 7.15 -9.24 -18.72
C VAL A 92 8.02 -10.49 -18.58
N LEU A 93 8.37 -11.12 -19.71
CA LEU A 93 9.24 -12.30 -19.71
C LEU A 93 10.63 -11.93 -19.15
N PRO A 94 11.17 -12.71 -18.20
CA PRO A 94 12.52 -12.50 -17.68
C PRO A 94 13.57 -12.86 -18.75
N GLY A 95 14.78 -12.30 -18.60
CA GLY A 95 15.86 -12.45 -19.59
C GLY A 95 16.20 -13.92 -19.88
N TRP A 96 16.31 -14.75 -18.85
CA TRP A 96 16.59 -16.18 -18.99
C TRP A 96 15.54 -16.92 -19.82
N MET A 97 14.26 -16.55 -19.66
CA MET A 97 13.17 -17.21 -20.38
C MET A 97 13.16 -16.79 -21.85
N LYS A 98 13.46 -15.52 -22.15
CA LYS A 98 13.60 -15.03 -23.52
C LYS A 98 14.76 -15.72 -24.24
N GLN A 99 15.90 -15.89 -23.58
CA GLN A 99 17.06 -16.57 -24.13
C GLN A 99 16.74 -18.03 -24.48
N LYS A 100 16.15 -18.79 -23.52
CA LYS A 100 15.73 -20.17 -23.77
C LYS A 100 14.67 -20.29 -24.88
N MET A 101 13.74 -19.34 -24.97
CA MET A 101 12.77 -19.31 -26.07
C MET A 101 13.46 -19.22 -27.43
N VAL A 102 14.39 -18.26 -27.59
CA VAL A 102 15.14 -18.07 -28.83
C VAL A 102 16.00 -19.30 -29.17
N GLU A 103 16.67 -19.88 -28.17
CA GLU A 103 17.47 -21.12 -28.35
C GLU A 103 16.62 -22.31 -28.81
N LYS A 104 15.35 -22.36 -28.41
CA LYS A 104 14.39 -23.40 -28.82
C LYS A 104 13.60 -23.03 -30.08
N GLY A 105 13.93 -21.91 -30.72
CA GLY A 105 13.30 -21.45 -31.97
C GLY A 105 11.94 -20.77 -31.80
N TYR A 106 11.60 -20.31 -30.59
CA TYR A 106 10.36 -19.58 -30.30
C TYR A 106 10.61 -18.06 -30.30
N ASP A 107 9.63 -17.29 -30.76
CA ASP A 107 9.65 -15.83 -30.67
C ASP A 107 9.06 -15.32 -29.33
N PRO A 108 9.83 -14.61 -28.48
CA PRO A 108 9.34 -14.02 -27.24
C PRO A 108 8.27 -12.92 -27.43
N SER A 109 8.14 -12.34 -28.62
CA SER A 109 7.16 -11.31 -28.93
C SER A 109 5.79 -11.91 -29.28
N SER A 110 5.79 -13.04 -29.99
CA SER A 110 4.60 -13.84 -30.33
C SER A 110 3.90 -14.36 -29.08
N LYS A 111 2.58 -14.14 -28.97
CA LYS A 111 1.80 -14.69 -27.85
C LYS A 111 1.67 -16.22 -27.94
N ALA A 112 1.48 -16.75 -29.14
CA ALA A 112 1.32 -18.18 -29.37
C ALA A 112 2.59 -18.95 -28.95
N ASP A 113 3.76 -18.45 -29.34
CA ASP A 113 5.05 -19.05 -29.03
C ASP A 113 5.35 -19.01 -27.53
N ARG A 114 4.96 -17.94 -26.85
CA ARG A 114 5.05 -17.83 -25.38
C ARG A 114 4.22 -18.88 -24.66
N GLU A 115 3.00 -19.13 -25.13
CA GLU A 115 2.12 -20.11 -24.51
C GLU A 115 2.58 -21.55 -24.82
N ALA A 116 3.04 -21.81 -26.04
CA ALA A 116 3.63 -23.08 -26.44
C ALA A 116 4.90 -23.39 -25.64
N PHE A 117 5.83 -22.43 -25.52
CA PHE A 117 7.05 -22.60 -24.75
C PHE A 117 6.79 -22.90 -23.27
N LYS A 118 5.89 -22.14 -22.63
CA LYS A 118 5.49 -22.36 -21.23
C LYS A 118 4.92 -23.76 -20.99
N SER A 119 4.20 -24.31 -21.97
CA SER A 119 3.55 -25.61 -21.85
C SER A 119 4.51 -26.77 -22.12
N ASN A 120 5.46 -26.58 -23.02
CA ASN A 120 6.37 -27.64 -23.47
C ASN A 120 7.69 -27.71 -22.68
N TYR A 121 8.17 -26.58 -22.15
CA TYR A 121 9.53 -26.48 -21.59
C TYR A 121 9.59 -26.00 -20.13
N LEU A 122 8.47 -25.55 -19.55
CA LEU A 122 8.42 -25.13 -18.15
C LEU A 122 7.51 -26.04 -17.33
N LYS A 123 7.89 -26.27 -16.07
CA LYS A 123 7.05 -27.01 -15.13
C LYS A 123 6.10 -26.06 -14.42
N LEU A 124 4.81 -26.34 -14.51
CA LEU A 124 3.81 -25.66 -13.71
C LEU A 124 3.88 -26.18 -12.27
N VAL A 125 4.10 -25.28 -11.31
CA VAL A 125 3.99 -25.53 -9.88
C VAL A 125 2.65 -24.98 -9.44
N GLU A 126 1.74 -25.87 -9.05
CA GLU A 126 0.52 -25.49 -8.35
C GLU A 126 0.91 -25.10 -6.92
N GLY A 127 0.42 -23.95 -6.46
CA GLY A 127 0.61 -23.45 -5.10
C GLY A 127 -0.71 -23.43 -4.35
#